data_AF-A0A956G8S0-F1
#
_entry.id   AF-A0A956G8S0-F1
#
_cell.length_a   1.000
_cell.length_b   1.000
_cell.length_c   1.000
_cell.angle_alpha   90.00
_cell.angle_beta   90.00
_cell.angle_gamma   90.00
#
_symmetry.space_group_name_H-M   'P 1'
#
loop_
_entity.id
_entity.type
_entity.pdbx_description
1 polymer ?
#
loop_
_entity_poly.entity_id
_entity_poly.type
_entity_poly.pdbx_seq_one_letter_code
_entity_poly.pdbx_strand_id
1 'polypeptide(L)'
;MSTKLVARFAGAEDAAAKVEEARAQGVMMLPLGEQPQLAQYAPLTVVCVVGESVSELECELVQAIPGAGLVVRVPDLAPLEELAQGATPPATAPAVDVSVAPEEADHEDEDGGDEEAGQQRKSGRPSPGVLSWPIEKLQSEFGNLSQPDKIRLARYGKRPARMLIARTQDKMLHTFLLMNPKIGGDEVAVLIGAPNADPSMIKRVIGSPEWLRHTSVARALISNPKLTQQQVVKVMRSVPLDDLRRMARTGRVRASVKREIIKYLEARGMR
;
A
#
# COMPACT_ATOMS: atom_id res chain seq x y z
N MET A 1 28.30 -12.93 -12.40
CA MET A 1 27.24 -13.92 -12.67
C MET A 1 25.93 -13.15 -12.68
N SER A 2 25.24 -13.06 -13.81
CA SER A 2 23.92 -12.42 -13.88
C SER A 2 22.88 -13.32 -13.24
N THR A 3 22.08 -12.79 -12.31
CA THR A 3 21.03 -13.58 -11.64
C THR A 3 19.84 -13.70 -12.57
N LYS A 4 19.40 -14.93 -12.86
CA LYS A 4 18.26 -15.20 -13.74
C LYS A 4 16.99 -15.47 -12.92
N LEU A 5 15.91 -14.76 -13.24
CA LEU A 5 14.61 -14.89 -12.57
C LEU A 5 13.53 -15.18 -13.61
N VAL A 6 12.51 -15.94 -13.23
CA VAL A 6 11.40 -16.27 -14.13
C VAL A 6 10.12 -15.58 -13.63
N ALA A 7 9.57 -14.68 -14.44
CA ALA A 7 8.30 -14.01 -14.20
C ALA A 7 7.23 -14.60 -15.12
N ARG A 8 6.24 -15.30 -14.56
CA ARG A 8 5.11 -15.85 -15.32
C ARG A 8 3.90 -14.93 -15.22
N PHE A 9 3.36 -14.54 -16.36
CA PHE A 9 2.16 -13.72 -16.47
C PHE A 9 0.98 -14.61 -16.87
N ALA A 10 -0.21 -14.33 -16.33
CA ALA A 10 -1.40 -15.15 -16.62
C ALA A 10 -1.92 -14.95 -18.05
N GLY A 11 -1.59 -13.83 -18.68
CA GLY A 11 -1.95 -13.54 -20.06
C GLY A 11 -1.28 -12.26 -20.57
N ALA A 12 -1.51 -11.97 -21.85
CA ALA A 12 -1.00 -10.77 -22.52
C ALA A 12 -1.37 -9.47 -21.80
N GLU A 13 -2.59 -9.38 -21.24
CA GLU A 13 -3.05 -8.18 -20.53
C GLU A 13 -2.23 -7.89 -19.27
N ASP A 14 -1.82 -8.92 -18.52
CA ASP A 14 -0.98 -8.76 -17.34
C ASP A 14 0.44 -8.31 -17.70
N ALA A 15 0.99 -8.85 -18.80
CA ALA A 15 2.27 -8.41 -19.34
C ALA A 15 2.17 -6.95 -19.84
N ALA A 16 1.09 -6.59 -20.54
CA ALA A 16 0.84 -5.23 -21.01
C ALA A 16 0.70 -4.23 -19.84
N ALA A 17 -0.01 -4.61 -18.78
CA ALA A 17 -0.13 -3.78 -17.57
C ALA A 17 1.24 -3.54 -16.92
N LYS A 18 2.14 -4.52 -16.99
CA LYS A 18 3.51 -4.41 -16.46
C LYS A 18 4.42 -3.57 -17.33
N VAL A 19 4.25 -3.62 -18.66
CA VAL A 19 4.87 -2.66 -19.58
C VAL A 19 4.40 -1.23 -19.25
N GLU A 20 3.10 -1.03 -19.07
CA GLU A 20 2.55 0.30 -18.76
C GLU A 20 3.05 0.81 -17.40
N GLU A 21 3.09 -0.06 -16.38
CA GLU A 21 3.70 0.24 -15.07
C GLU A 21 5.16 0.67 -15.22
N ALA A 22 5.95 -0.10 -15.98
CA ALA A 22 7.36 0.17 -16.23
C ALA A 22 7.57 1.49 -16.99
N ARG A 23 6.73 1.79 -17.99
CA ARG A 23 6.79 3.04 -18.76
C ARG A 23 6.37 4.24 -17.92
N ALA A 24 5.34 4.09 -17.08
CA ALA A 24 4.80 5.18 -16.25
C ALA A 24 5.72 5.53 -15.07
N GLN A 25 6.34 4.51 -14.45
CA GLN A 25 7.13 4.68 -13.21
C GLN A 25 8.64 4.58 -13.44
N GLY A 26 9.09 4.15 -14.62
CA GLY A 26 10.49 3.86 -14.93
C GLY A 26 11.04 2.61 -14.24
N VAL A 27 10.19 1.87 -13.52
CA VAL A 27 10.49 0.67 -12.76
C VAL A 27 9.30 -0.28 -12.80
N MET A 28 9.57 -1.58 -12.70
CA MET A 28 8.61 -2.67 -12.73
C MET A 28 8.68 -3.45 -11.42
N MET A 29 7.55 -3.69 -10.78
CA MET A 29 7.50 -4.56 -9.60
C MET A 29 7.24 -6.02 -9.99
N LEU A 30 8.20 -6.88 -9.67
CA LEU A 30 8.12 -8.33 -9.83
C LEU A 30 7.79 -9.00 -8.49
N PRO A 31 6.57 -9.54 -8.33
CA PRO A 31 6.19 -10.20 -7.09
C PRO A 31 6.99 -11.49 -6.92
N LEU A 32 7.84 -11.54 -5.90
CA LEU A 32 8.66 -12.69 -5.58
C LEU A 32 8.52 -12.97 -4.08
N GLY A 33 8.03 -14.17 -3.75
CA GLY A 33 7.76 -14.56 -2.37
C GLY A 33 9.04 -14.73 -1.55
N GLU A 34 10.03 -15.41 -2.12
CA GLU A 34 11.36 -15.58 -1.55
C GLU A 34 12.35 -14.72 -2.33
N GLN A 35 13.09 -13.86 -1.64
CA GLN A 35 13.93 -12.87 -2.29
C GLN A 35 15.38 -13.34 -2.34
N PRO A 36 16.02 -13.37 -3.51
CA PRO A 36 17.45 -13.58 -3.57
C PRO A 36 18.14 -12.40 -2.89
N GLN A 37 19.20 -12.66 -2.13
CA GLN A 37 20.05 -11.64 -1.52
C GLN A 37 20.89 -10.96 -2.61
N LEU A 38 20.25 -10.06 -3.35
CA LEU A 38 20.88 -9.31 -4.43
C LEU A 38 21.28 -7.93 -3.93
N ALA A 39 22.49 -7.51 -4.33
CA ALA A 39 22.95 -6.16 -4.10
C ALA A 39 22.07 -5.16 -4.84
N GLN A 40 21.90 -3.98 -4.25
CA GLN A 40 21.20 -2.88 -4.93
C GLN A 40 21.93 -2.52 -6.23
N TYR A 41 21.17 -2.30 -7.29
CA TYR A 41 21.61 -2.05 -8.66
C TYR A 41 22.34 -3.23 -9.32
N ALA A 42 22.21 -4.45 -8.78
CA ALA A 42 22.75 -5.63 -9.44
C ALA A 42 22.04 -5.89 -10.78
N PRO A 43 22.78 -6.24 -11.85
CA PRO A 43 22.20 -6.66 -13.11
C PRO A 43 21.57 -8.05 -12.96
N LEU A 44 20.37 -8.21 -13.51
CA LEU A 44 19.59 -9.44 -13.45
C LEU A 44 18.82 -9.65 -14.75
N THR A 45 18.63 -10.90 -15.15
CA THR A 45 17.89 -11.28 -16.35
C THR A 45 16.54 -11.84 -15.94
N VAL A 46 15.45 -11.20 -16.36
CA VAL A 46 14.07 -11.64 -16.09
C VAL A 46 13.51 -12.33 -17.31
N VAL A 47 13.33 -13.64 -17.23
CA VAL A 47 12.62 -14.45 -18.21
C VAL A 47 11.13 -14.28 -18.01
N CYS A 48 10.49 -13.57 -18.93
CA CYS A 48 9.07 -13.33 -18.96
C CYS A 48 8.38 -14.44 -19.75
N VAL A 49 7.38 -15.08 -19.14
CA VAL A 49 6.61 -16.17 -19.76
C VAL A 49 5.14 -15.77 -19.80
N VAL A 50 4.55 -15.77 -20.99
CA VAL A 50 3.11 -15.56 -21.22
C VAL A 50 2.60 -16.72 -22.05
N GLY A 51 1.81 -17.62 -21.46
CA GLY A 51 1.39 -18.85 -22.15
C GLY A 51 2.59 -19.72 -22.57
N GLU A 52 2.74 -19.98 -23.86
CA GLU A 52 3.87 -20.73 -24.45
C GLU A 52 5.03 -19.83 -24.92
N SER A 53 4.84 -18.51 -24.91
CA SER A 53 5.83 -17.56 -25.37
C SER A 53 6.76 -17.15 -24.23
N VAL A 54 8.06 -17.04 -24.54
CA VAL A 54 9.12 -16.72 -23.59
C VAL A 54 10.01 -15.62 -24.16
N SER A 55 10.25 -14.57 -23.37
CA SER A 55 11.18 -13.49 -23.69
C SER A 55 12.12 -13.23 -22.52
N GLU A 56 13.35 -12.79 -22.79
CA GLU A 56 14.31 -12.41 -21.75
C GLU A 56 14.45 -10.89 -21.68
N LEU A 57 14.44 -10.34 -20.46
CA LEU A 57 14.65 -8.92 -20.19
C LEU A 57 15.90 -8.72 -19.37
N GLU A 58 16.76 -7.82 -19.82
CA GLU A 58 17.84 -7.31 -18.97
C GLU A 58 17.29 -6.25 -18.02
N CYS A 59 17.60 -6.38 -16.73
CA CYS A 59 17.03 -5.57 -15.67
C CYS A 59 18.10 -5.21 -14.64
N GLU A 60 17.84 -4.16 -13.87
CA GLU A 60 18.66 -3.79 -12.72
C GLU A 60 17.81 -3.76 -11.45
N LEU A 61 18.29 -4.35 -10.36
CA LEU A 61 17.57 -4.33 -9.10
C LEU A 61 17.58 -2.91 -8.51
N VAL A 62 16.43 -2.25 -8.44
CA VAL A 62 16.34 -0.95 -7.75
C VAL A 62 16.21 -1.17 -6.25
N GLN A 63 15.37 -2.13 -5.85
CA GLN A 63 15.13 -2.45 -4.45
C GLN A 63 14.48 -3.82 -4.29
N ALA A 64 14.96 -4.63 -3.35
CA ALA A 64 14.22 -5.79 -2.86
C ALA A 64 13.30 -5.36 -1.71
N ILE A 65 12.00 -5.66 -1.81
CA ILE A 65 11.02 -5.39 -0.76
C ILE A 65 10.67 -6.71 -0.06
N PRO A 66 11.16 -6.95 1.18
CA PRO A 66 10.95 -8.22 1.89
C PRO A 66 9.49 -8.65 1.91
N GLY A 67 9.23 -9.85 1.37
CA GLY A 67 7.91 -10.47 1.31
C GLY A 67 6.93 -9.86 0.29
N ALA A 68 7.36 -8.88 -0.52
CA ALA A 68 6.53 -8.29 -1.57
C ALA A 68 7.08 -8.54 -2.98
N GLY A 69 8.40 -8.47 -3.17
CA GLY A 69 9.02 -8.68 -4.47
C GLY A 69 10.15 -7.71 -4.79
N LEU A 70 10.65 -7.80 -6.00
CA LEU A 70 11.76 -7.01 -6.50
C LEU A 70 11.24 -5.85 -7.33
N VAL A 71 11.71 -4.65 -7.05
CA VAL A 71 11.53 -3.50 -7.92
C VAL A 71 12.73 -3.47 -8.86
N VAL A 72 12.47 -3.65 -10.15
CA VAL A 72 13.52 -3.70 -11.16
C VAL A 72 13.36 -2.56 -12.15
N ARG A 73 14.47 -2.01 -12.61
CA ARG A 73 14.49 -1.07 -13.74
C ARG A 73 14.69 -1.89 -15.00
N VAL A 74 13.87 -1.64 -16.02
CA VAL A 74 13.96 -2.30 -17.32
C VAL A 74 14.38 -1.25 -18.35
N PRO A 75 15.65 -1.22 -18.79
CA PRO A 75 16.14 -0.27 -19.79
C PRO A 75 15.52 -0.51 -21.17
N ASP A 76 15.26 -1.77 -21.54
CA ASP A 76 14.63 -2.13 -22.81
C ASP A 76 13.35 -2.96 -22.57
N LEU A 77 12.20 -2.38 -22.89
CA LEU A 77 10.88 -2.98 -22.72
C LEU A 77 10.39 -3.71 -23.98
N ALA A 78 11.09 -3.57 -25.13
CA ALA A 78 10.65 -4.15 -26.40
C ALA A 78 10.36 -5.66 -26.32
N PRO A 79 11.17 -6.50 -25.65
CA PRO A 79 10.91 -7.94 -25.56
C PRO A 79 9.65 -8.30 -24.76
N LEU A 80 9.23 -7.46 -23.81
CA LEU A 80 8.00 -7.64 -23.04
C LEU A 80 6.78 -7.10 -23.78
N GLU A 81 6.95 -6.02 -24.55
CA GLU A 81 5.92 -5.46 -25.42
C GLU A 81 5.53 -6.45 -26.54
N GLU A 82 6.50 -7.09 -27.19
CA GLU A 82 6.26 -8.12 -28.19
C GLU A 82 5.54 -9.35 -27.59
N LEU A 83 5.94 -9.74 -26.37
CA LEU A 83 5.32 -10.84 -25.63
C LEU A 83 3.87 -10.53 -25.25
N ALA A 84 3.56 -9.27 -24.90
CA ALA A 84 2.23 -8.82 -24.56
C ALA A 84 1.31 -8.67 -25.80
N GLN A 85 1.87 -8.39 -26.98
CA GLN A 85 1.10 -8.22 -28.22
C GLN A 85 0.83 -9.55 -28.94
N GLY A 86 1.65 -10.58 -28.70
CA GLY A 86 1.54 -11.89 -29.36
C GLY A 86 0.53 -12.88 -28.76
N ALA A 87 -0.01 -12.66 -27.55
CA ALA A 87 -0.90 -13.63 -26.89
C ALA A 87 -2.39 -13.31 -27.12
N THR A 88 -3.03 -13.99 -28.07
CA THR A 88 -4.49 -13.98 -28.22
C THR A 88 -5.16 -14.73 -27.05
N PRO A 89 -6.27 -14.22 -26.48
CA PRO A 89 -6.86 -14.80 -25.27
C PRO A 89 -7.71 -16.04 -25.58
N PRO A 90 -7.63 -17.13 -24.78
CA PRO A 90 -8.70 -18.10 -24.71
C PRO A 90 -9.59 -17.87 -23.47
N ALA A 91 -10.89 -17.97 -23.71
CA ALA A 91 -11.95 -17.87 -22.71
C ALA A 91 -12.06 -19.12 -21.82
N THR A 92 -12.55 -18.89 -20.59
CA THR A 92 -13.19 -19.86 -19.67
C THR A 92 -12.28 -20.60 -18.68
N ALA A 93 -12.60 -20.41 -17.39
CA ALA A 93 -12.10 -21.04 -16.17
C ALA A 93 -12.18 -22.60 -16.18
N PRO A 94 -11.61 -23.39 -15.21
CA PRO A 94 -11.33 -23.05 -13.80
C PRO A 94 -10.02 -23.60 -13.18
N ALA A 95 -9.87 -23.30 -11.89
CA ALA A 95 -8.71 -23.50 -11.00
C ALA A 95 -8.30 -24.96 -10.73
N VAL A 96 -6.98 -25.20 -10.62
CA VAL A 96 -6.28 -26.27 -9.86
C VAL A 96 -4.77 -25.91 -9.90
N ASP A 97 -4.12 -25.52 -8.80
CA ASP A 97 -3.49 -26.28 -7.70
C ASP A 97 -2.14 -26.96 -8.05
N VAL A 98 -1.18 -26.78 -7.11
CA VAL A 98 0.14 -27.42 -6.90
C VAL A 98 1.20 -27.27 -8.03
N SER A 99 2.52 -27.27 -7.81
CA SER A 99 3.35 -27.64 -6.68
C SER A 99 4.76 -27.06 -6.85
N VAL A 100 5.42 -26.76 -5.72
CA VAL A 100 6.88 -26.59 -5.63
C VAL A 100 7.50 -27.99 -5.53
N ALA A 101 8.61 -28.21 -6.22
CA ALA A 101 9.57 -29.26 -5.89
C ALA A 101 11.01 -28.75 -6.18
N PRO A 102 12.01 -29.24 -5.42
CA PRO A 102 13.25 -28.54 -5.12
C PRO A 102 14.41 -29.01 -6.00
N GLU A 103 15.53 -28.29 -5.98
CA GLU A 103 16.82 -28.86 -6.38
C GLU A 103 17.87 -28.56 -5.31
N GLU A 104 18.61 -29.63 -5.02
CA GLU A 104 19.47 -29.88 -3.89
C GLU A 104 20.78 -29.10 -3.98
N ALA A 105 21.33 -28.71 -2.83
CA ALA A 105 22.74 -28.42 -2.70
C ALA A 105 23.24 -29.06 -1.40
N ASP A 106 24.02 -30.11 -1.59
CA ASP A 106 24.81 -30.78 -0.56
C ASP A 106 25.67 -29.78 0.21
N HIS A 107 25.64 -29.86 1.54
CA HIS A 107 26.83 -29.76 2.38
C HIS A 107 26.56 -30.32 3.78
N GLU A 108 27.14 -31.51 4.01
CA GLU A 108 27.62 -32.06 5.29
C GLU A 108 28.64 -31.05 5.89
N ASP A 109 28.79 -30.78 7.19
CA ASP A 109 28.79 -31.63 8.38
C ASP A 109 28.79 -30.78 9.68
N GLU A 110 28.44 -31.46 10.80
CA GLU A 110 28.83 -31.24 12.21
C GLU A 110 28.42 -29.95 12.95
N ASP A 111 28.13 -29.92 14.25
CA ASP A 111 27.76 -30.84 15.34
C ASP A 111 27.46 -29.90 16.54
N GLY A 112 26.59 -30.31 17.46
CA GLY A 112 26.44 -29.65 18.78
C GLY A 112 25.01 -29.25 19.17
N GLY A 113 24.33 -30.16 19.89
CA GLY A 113 23.16 -29.86 20.74
C GLY A 113 23.50 -28.92 21.90
N ASP A 114 22.61 -28.52 22.80
CA ASP A 114 21.21 -28.83 23.06
C ASP A 114 20.60 -27.62 23.81
N GLU A 115 19.28 -27.69 24.03
CA GLU A 115 18.50 -27.05 25.11
C GLU A 115 17.57 -25.85 24.78
N GLU A 116 16.28 -26.23 24.74
CA GLU A 116 15.12 -25.60 25.38
C GLU A 116 14.64 -24.21 24.91
N ALA A 117 13.47 -24.20 24.26
CA ALA A 117 12.19 -23.91 24.94
C ALA A 117 11.07 -23.72 23.90
N GLY A 118 10.00 -24.50 24.07
CA GLY A 118 8.87 -24.54 23.18
C GLY A 118 8.12 -23.21 23.05
N GLN A 119 7.82 -22.85 21.80
CA GLN A 119 6.63 -22.08 21.47
C GLN A 119 6.14 -22.54 20.10
N GLN A 120 5.16 -23.42 20.16
CA GLN A 120 4.44 -23.96 19.01
C GLN A 120 3.71 -22.81 18.31
N ARG A 121 4.41 -22.12 17.40
CA ARG A 121 3.82 -21.21 16.44
C ARG A 121 3.01 -22.07 15.48
N LYS A 122 1.71 -22.20 15.77
CA LYS A 122 0.74 -22.75 14.81
C LYS A 122 0.93 -21.99 13.50
N SER A 123 1.52 -22.67 12.53
CA SER A 123 1.66 -22.25 11.15
C SER A 123 0.25 -22.09 10.58
N GLY A 124 -0.26 -20.87 10.66
CA GLY A 124 -1.57 -20.50 10.16
C GLY A 124 -1.57 -20.51 8.63
N ARG A 125 -1.97 -21.64 8.04
CA ARG A 125 -2.46 -21.69 6.66
C ARG A 125 -3.51 -20.57 6.50
N PRO A 126 -3.40 -19.64 5.53
CA PRO A 126 -4.32 -18.52 5.42
C PRO A 126 -5.69 -19.03 4.98
N SER A 127 -6.65 -19.04 5.90
CA SER A 127 -8.02 -19.42 5.58
C SER A 127 -8.65 -18.40 4.61
N PRO A 128 -9.34 -18.84 3.55
CA PRO A 128 -10.18 -17.95 2.75
C PRO A 128 -11.38 -17.55 3.62
N GLY A 129 -11.31 -16.41 4.31
CA GLY A 129 -12.42 -16.01 5.20
C GLY A 129 -12.35 -14.62 5.83
N VAL A 130 -11.17 -14.03 6.04
CA VAL A 130 -11.02 -12.80 6.85
C VAL A 130 -11.82 -11.61 6.31
N LEU A 131 -11.90 -11.44 4.98
CA LEU A 131 -12.64 -10.35 4.34
C LEU A 131 -14.17 -10.45 4.54
N SER A 132 -14.68 -11.65 4.81
CA SER A 132 -16.10 -11.93 4.96
C SER A 132 -16.58 -11.88 6.41
N TRP A 133 -15.66 -11.78 7.37
CA TRP A 133 -16.01 -11.85 8.78
C TRP A 133 -16.94 -10.71 9.22
N PRO A 134 -17.91 -11.00 10.10
CA PRO A 134 -18.69 -9.97 10.79
C PRO A 134 -17.77 -9.04 11.60
N ILE A 135 -18.26 -7.82 11.87
CA ILE A 135 -17.50 -6.79 12.59
C ILE A 135 -17.10 -7.23 14.01
N GLU A 136 -17.96 -7.97 14.71
CA GLU A 136 -17.70 -8.47 16.07
C GLU A 136 -16.50 -9.41 16.08
N LYS A 137 -16.49 -10.39 15.17
CA LYS A 137 -15.37 -11.32 15.00
C LYS A 137 -14.10 -10.60 14.57
N LEU A 138 -14.21 -9.61 13.68
CA LEU A 138 -13.05 -8.81 13.29
C LEU A 138 -12.47 -8.06 14.48
N GLN A 139 -13.29 -7.50 15.37
CA GLN A 139 -12.81 -6.78 16.55
C GLN A 139 -12.12 -7.69 17.56
N SER A 140 -12.68 -8.88 17.83
CA SER A 140 -12.09 -9.83 18.79
C SER A 140 -10.79 -10.44 18.27
N GLU A 141 -10.75 -10.80 16.98
CA GLU A 141 -9.59 -11.49 16.39
C GLU A 141 -8.56 -10.55 15.78
N PHE A 142 -8.81 -9.23 15.73
CA PHE A 142 -7.90 -8.28 15.05
C PHE A 142 -6.46 -8.38 15.54
N GLY A 143 -6.26 -8.56 16.84
CA GLY A 143 -4.94 -8.72 17.45
C GLY A 143 -4.21 -9.97 16.95
N ASN A 144 -4.95 -11.07 16.75
CA ASN A 144 -4.45 -12.40 16.37
C ASN A 144 -4.20 -12.54 14.86
N LEU A 145 -4.73 -11.62 14.05
CA LEU A 145 -4.53 -11.65 12.60
C LEU A 145 -3.06 -11.40 12.23
N SER A 146 -2.60 -12.15 11.22
CA SER A 146 -1.29 -11.94 10.60
C SER A 146 -1.19 -10.56 9.94
N GLN A 147 0.01 -10.02 9.81
CA GLN A 147 0.21 -8.73 9.13
C GLN A 147 -0.30 -8.74 7.68
N PRO A 148 -0.08 -9.79 6.87
CA PRO A 148 -0.67 -9.89 5.53
C PRO A 148 -2.20 -9.85 5.52
N ASP A 149 -2.86 -10.50 6.48
CA ASP A 149 -4.34 -10.48 6.58
C ASP A 149 -4.87 -9.09 6.93
N LYS A 150 -4.17 -8.38 7.82
CA LYS A 150 -4.47 -6.98 8.16
C LYS A 150 -4.32 -6.06 6.95
N ILE A 151 -3.26 -6.25 6.16
CA ILE A 151 -3.06 -5.52 4.89
C ILE A 151 -4.17 -5.83 3.89
N ARG A 152 -4.57 -7.10 3.77
CA ARG A 152 -5.68 -7.52 2.90
C ARG A 152 -7.00 -6.87 3.32
N LEU A 153 -7.29 -6.83 4.63
CA LEU A 153 -8.45 -6.11 5.18
C LEU A 153 -8.38 -4.61 4.90
N ALA A 154 -7.20 -3.99 4.97
CA ALA A 154 -7.04 -2.58 4.65
C ALA A 154 -7.37 -2.29 3.18
N ARG A 155 -6.82 -3.08 2.25
CA ARG A 155 -6.97 -2.85 0.80
C ARG A 155 -8.32 -3.26 0.23
N TYR A 156 -8.93 -4.33 0.75
CA TYR A 156 -10.13 -4.94 0.14
C TYR A 156 -11.31 -5.06 1.11
N GLY A 157 -11.14 -4.70 2.37
CA GLY A 157 -12.18 -4.80 3.39
C GLY A 157 -13.38 -3.88 3.14
N LYS A 158 -14.53 -4.30 3.67
CA LYS A 158 -15.77 -3.51 3.73
C LYS A 158 -15.65 -2.37 4.75
N ARG A 159 -16.61 -1.42 4.74
CA ARG A 159 -16.65 -0.24 5.62
C ARG A 159 -16.37 -0.55 7.10
N PRO A 160 -16.92 -1.60 7.72
CA PRO A 160 -16.65 -1.90 9.14
C PRO A 160 -15.19 -2.23 9.42
N ALA A 161 -14.56 -3.06 8.57
CA ALA A 161 -13.14 -3.41 8.68
C ALA A 161 -12.23 -2.18 8.46
N ARG A 162 -12.56 -1.34 7.48
CA ARG A 162 -11.83 -0.09 7.23
C ARG A 162 -11.90 0.86 8.41
N MET A 163 -13.08 1.01 9.00
CA MET A 163 -13.28 1.87 10.17
C MET A 163 -12.55 1.32 11.41
N LEU A 164 -12.47 -0.01 11.55
CA LEU A 164 -11.66 -0.65 12.58
C LEU A 164 -10.18 -0.26 12.39
N ILE A 165 -9.64 -0.46 11.19
CA ILE A 165 -8.25 -0.14 10.85
C ILE A 165 -7.95 1.35 11.02
N ALA A 166 -8.87 2.24 10.62
CA ALA A 166 -8.69 3.69 10.73
C ALA A 166 -8.48 4.20 12.16
N ARG A 167 -8.93 3.43 13.17
CA ARG A 167 -8.77 3.76 14.60
C ARG A 167 -7.52 3.15 15.21
N THR A 168 -6.83 2.26 14.50
CA THR A 168 -5.60 1.65 14.98
C THR A 168 -4.45 2.67 14.98
N GLN A 169 -3.33 2.31 15.58
CA GLN A 169 -2.13 3.15 15.58
C GLN A 169 -1.11 2.70 14.52
N ASP A 170 -1.48 1.76 13.66
CA ASP A 170 -0.58 1.17 12.66
C ASP A 170 -0.53 2.03 11.39
N LYS A 171 0.56 2.81 11.27
CA LYS A 171 0.82 3.70 10.12
C LYS A 171 0.96 2.93 8.80
N MET A 172 1.45 1.70 8.84
CA MET A 172 1.61 0.87 7.65
C MET A 172 0.22 0.50 7.12
N LEU A 173 -0.68 0.02 7.99
CA LEU A 173 -2.07 -0.28 7.60
C LEU A 173 -2.82 0.94 7.12
N HIS A 174 -2.57 2.12 7.70
CA HIS A 174 -3.18 3.37 7.23
C HIS A 174 -2.78 3.72 5.79
N THR A 175 -1.53 3.43 5.40
CA THR A 175 -1.07 3.63 4.02
C THR A 175 -1.82 2.72 3.06
N PHE A 176 -1.98 1.44 3.41
CA PHE A 176 -2.76 0.49 2.60
C PHE A 176 -4.25 0.79 2.58
N LEU A 177 -4.79 1.34 3.67
CA LEU A 177 -6.18 1.74 3.76
C LEU A 177 -6.50 2.87 2.78
N LEU A 178 -5.61 3.86 2.63
CA LEU A 178 -5.75 4.93 1.62
C LEU A 178 -5.72 4.42 0.17
N MET A 179 -5.17 3.23 -0.08
CA MET A 179 -5.16 2.61 -1.41
C MET A 179 -6.43 1.80 -1.70
N ASN A 180 -7.37 1.72 -0.75
CA ASN A 180 -8.62 1.02 -0.94
C ASN A 180 -9.54 1.82 -1.87
N PRO A 181 -10.03 1.25 -2.99
CA PRO A 181 -10.86 1.98 -3.96
C PRO A 181 -12.21 2.43 -3.38
N LYS A 182 -12.63 1.87 -2.24
CA LYS A 182 -13.91 2.16 -1.57
C LYS A 182 -13.74 3.00 -0.30
N ILE A 183 -12.57 3.59 -0.06
CA ILE A 183 -12.36 4.46 1.10
C ILE A 183 -13.12 5.79 0.91
N GLY A 184 -13.80 6.23 1.98
CA GLY A 184 -14.56 7.48 1.99
C GLY A 184 -13.89 8.57 2.83
N GLY A 185 -14.42 9.79 2.71
CA GLY A 185 -13.94 10.95 3.45
C GLY A 185 -14.10 10.81 4.97
N ASP A 186 -15.08 10.04 5.45
CA ASP A 186 -15.28 9.80 6.89
C ASP A 186 -14.13 8.97 7.48
N GLU A 187 -13.73 7.89 6.80
CA GLU A 187 -12.60 7.06 7.20
C GLU A 187 -11.28 7.85 7.15
N VAL A 188 -11.07 8.64 6.09
CA VAL A 188 -9.90 9.51 5.98
C VAL A 188 -9.88 10.54 7.11
N ALA A 189 -11.01 11.19 7.41
CA ALA A 189 -11.10 12.18 8.48
C ALA A 189 -10.72 11.58 9.86
N VAL A 190 -11.06 10.31 10.11
CA VAL A 190 -10.61 9.60 11.33
C VAL A 190 -9.08 9.40 11.31
N LEU A 191 -8.53 8.92 10.19
CA LEU A 191 -7.08 8.68 10.03
C LEU A 191 -6.25 9.94 10.28
N ILE A 192 -6.62 11.05 9.64
CA ILE A 192 -5.89 12.32 9.77
C ILE A 192 -6.28 13.09 11.02
N GLY A 193 -7.40 12.80 11.66
CA GLY A 193 -7.76 13.40 12.95
C GLY A 193 -6.94 12.85 14.11
N ALA A 194 -6.31 11.68 13.93
CA ALA A 194 -5.54 11.01 14.97
C ALA A 194 -4.29 11.82 15.37
N PRO A 195 -4.00 12.00 16.68
CA PRO A 195 -2.81 12.73 17.14
C PRO A 195 -1.50 12.12 16.65
N ASN A 196 -1.47 10.81 16.45
CA ASN A 196 -0.32 10.05 15.97
C ASN A 196 -0.29 9.85 14.45
N ALA A 197 -1.21 10.48 13.69
CA ALA A 197 -1.28 10.39 12.23
C ALA A 197 0.08 10.64 11.56
N ASP A 198 0.37 9.89 10.50
CA ASP A 198 1.67 9.96 9.85
C ASP A 198 1.85 11.27 9.04
N PRO A 199 2.97 12.01 9.19
CA PRO A 199 3.18 13.26 8.47
C PRO A 199 3.24 13.11 6.94
N SER A 200 3.76 11.99 6.43
CA SER A 200 3.82 11.76 4.98
C SER A 200 2.42 11.51 4.42
N MET A 201 1.59 10.78 5.17
CA MET A 201 0.18 10.59 4.87
C MET A 201 -0.58 11.92 4.85
N ILE A 202 -0.40 12.77 5.88
CA ILE A 202 -1.01 14.10 5.93
C ILE A 202 -0.62 14.94 4.71
N LYS A 203 0.66 14.94 4.32
CA LYS A 203 1.13 15.63 3.11
C LYS A 203 0.45 15.11 1.86
N ARG A 204 0.30 13.78 1.72
CA ARG A 204 -0.39 13.16 0.59
C ARG A 204 -1.86 13.57 0.51
N VAL A 205 -2.57 13.58 1.64
CA VAL A 205 -3.98 14.01 1.70
C VAL A 205 -4.13 15.48 1.34
N ILE A 206 -3.24 16.37 1.81
CA ILE A 206 -3.25 17.79 1.45
C ILE A 206 -2.88 18.02 -0.03
N GLY A 207 -2.09 17.12 -0.61
CA GLY A 207 -1.70 17.13 -2.01
C GLY A 207 -2.84 16.77 -2.96
N SER A 208 -3.80 15.96 -2.52
CA SER A 208 -4.91 15.53 -3.37
C SER A 208 -6.15 16.42 -3.20
N PRO A 209 -6.59 17.13 -4.25
CA PRO A 209 -7.78 17.98 -4.17
C PRO A 209 -9.06 17.18 -3.91
N GLU A 210 -9.10 15.89 -4.28
CA GLU A 210 -10.25 15.01 -4.02
C GLU A 210 -10.62 14.98 -2.53
N TRP A 211 -9.60 14.88 -1.66
CA TRP A 211 -9.78 14.77 -0.22
C TRP A 211 -10.14 16.10 0.41
N LEU A 212 -9.61 17.20 -0.12
CA LEU A 212 -9.91 18.55 0.38
C LEU A 212 -11.34 19.00 0.10
N ARG A 213 -12.03 18.40 -0.90
CA ARG A 213 -13.45 18.66 -1.15
C ARG A 213 -14.35 18.09 -0.05
N HIS A 214 -13.89 17.08 0.69
CA HIS A 214 -14.62 16.54 1.82
C HIS A 214 -14.47 17.45 3.05
N THR A 215 -15.55 18.11 3.44
CA THR A 215 -15.58 19.02 4.59
C THR A 215 -15.11 18.36 5.89
N SER A 216 -15.46 17.08 6.10
CA SER A 216 -15.02 16.29 7.25
C SER A 216 -13.49 16.14 7.31
N VAL A 217 -12.86 15.86 6.16
CA VAL A 217 -11.40 15.74 6.03
C VAL A 217 -10.72 17.08 6.24
N ALA A 218 -11.17 18.12 5.54
CA ALA A 218 -10.56 19.45 5.64
C ALA A 218 -10.63 20.01 7.08
N ARG A 219 -11.75 19.79 7.78
CA ARG A 219 -11.90 20.15 9.20
C ARG A 219 -10.99 19.33 10.13
N ALA A 220 -10.85 18.03 9.87
CA ALA A 220 -9.95 17.18 10.64
C ALA A 220 -8.48 17.59 10.45
N LEU A 221 -8.07 17.98 9.23
CA LEU A 221 -6.73 18.50 8.94
C LEU A 221 -6.43 19.75 9.76
N ILE A 222 -7.30 20.77 9.72
CA ILE A 222 -7.09 22.03 10.45
C ILE A 222 -6.94 21.79 11.97
N SER A 223 -7.68 20.80 12.50
CA SER A 223 -7.66 20.47 13.92
C SER A 223 -6.42 19.65 14.33
N ASN A 224 -5.68 19.07 13.38
CA ASN A 224 -4.60 18.13 13.68
C ASN A 224 -3.31 18.83 14.20
N PRO A 225 -2.67 18.28 15.25
CA PRO A 225 -1.51 18.87 15.90
C PRO A 225 -0.17 18.75 15.13
N LYS A 226 -0.15 18.13 13.96
CA LYS A 226 1.00 18.03 13.04
C LYS A 226 0.87 18.95 11.81
N LEU A 227 -0.30 19.58 11.68
CA LEU A 227 -0.53 20.90 11.10
C LEU A 227 0.66 21.88 10.98
N THR A 228 1.38 21.97 9.87
CA THR A 228 2.30 23.11 9.61
C THR A 228 1.51 24.38 9.30
N GLN A 229 2.00 25.58 9.66
CA GLN A 229 1.28 26.84 9.39
C GLN A 229 0.99 27.03 7.89
N GLN A 230 1.95 26.73 7.03
CA GLN A 230 1.76 26.82 5.58
C GLN A 230 0.67 25.85 5.08
N GLN A 231 0.64 24.64 5.65
CA GLN A 231 -0.39 23.65 5.35
C GLN A 231 -1.78 24.11 5.81
N VAL A 232 -1.88 24.72 6.98
CA VAL A 232 -3.13 25.29 7.52
C VAL A 232 -3.71 26.32 6.55
N VAL A 233 -2.90 27.29 6.11
CA VAL A 233 -3.35 28.33 5.17
C VAL A 233 -3.84 27.73 3.84
N LYS A 234 -3.18 26.68 3.34
CA LYS A 234 -3.61 25.96 2.14
C LYS A 234 -4.96 25.28 2.34
N VAL A 235 -5.12 24.52 3.42
CA VAL A 235 -6.35 23.76 3.71
C VAL A 235 -7.53 24.69 4.01
N MET A 236 -7.31 25.81 4.69
CA MET A 236 -8.35 26.80 5.01
C MET A 236 -9.12 27.31 3.79
N ARG A 237 -8.46 27.40 2.63
CA ARG A 237 -9.11 27.80 1.36
C ARG A 237 -10.19 26.82 0.90
N SER A 238 -10.11 25.57 1.34
CA SER A 238 -11.05 24.49 0.99
C SER A 238 -12.14 24.28 2.04
N VAL A 239 -12.05 24.93 3.20
CA VAL A 239 -13.03 24.80 4.28
C VAL A 239 -14.14 25.85 4.12
N PRO A 240 -15.42 25.48 4.29
CA PRO A 240 -16.51 26.43 4.30
C PRO A 240 -16.33 27.53 5.35
N LEU A 241 -16.73 28.75 5.01
CA LEU A 241 -16.56 29.92 5.89
C LEU A 241 -17.30 29.77 7.22
N ASP A 242 -18.49 29.16 7.22
CA ASP A 242 -19.26 28.93 8.45
C ASP A 242 -18.53 28.00 9.42
N ASP A 243 -17.88 26.96 8.89
CA ASP A 243 -17.05 26.04 9.67
C ASP A 243 -15.81 26.74 10.24
N LEU A 244 -15.17 27.63 9.47
CA LEU A 244 -14.04 28.43 9.96
C LEU A 244 -14.47 29.38 11.09
N ARG A 245 -15.62 30.06 10.96
CA ARG A 245 -16.17 30.92 12.04
C ARG A 245 -16.44 30.09 13.30
N ARG A 246 -17.04 28.90 13.15
CA ARG A 246 -17.28 27.97 14.26
C ARG A 246 -15.98 27.53 14.92
N MET A 247 -14.96 27.19 14.13
CA MET A 247 -13.64 26.81 14.64
C MET A 247 -12.95 27.96 15.38
N ALA A 248 -13.06 29.19 14.90
CA ALA A 248 -12.52 30.37 15.57
C ALA A 248 -13.19 30.61 16.94
N ARG A 249 -14.51 30.43 17.05
CA ARG A 249 -15.23 30.70 18.31
C ARG A 249 -15.05 29.58 19.34
N THR A 250 -15.38 28.35 18.97
CA THR A 250 -15.54 27.21 19.90
C THR A 250 -14.74 25.96 19.51
N GLY A 251 -13.91 26.03 18.47
CA GLY A 251 -13.23 24.86 17.91
C GLY A 251 -12.10 24.31 18.79
N ARG A 252 -11.93 22.98 18.81
CA ARG A 252 -10.71 22.30 19.30
C ARG A 252 -9.57 22.45 18.27
N VAL A 253 -9.10 23.69 18.10
CA VAL A 253 -7.94 24.02 17.25
C VAL A 253 -6.85 24.67 18.10
N ARG A 254 -5.59 24.53 17.68
CA ARG A 254 -4.47 25.17 18.39
C ARG A 254 -4.61 26.69 18.35
N ALA A 255 -4.08 27.40 19.36
CA ALA A 255 -4.14 28.85 19.44
C ALA A 255 -3.48 29.57 18.24
N SER A 256 -2.41 29.02 17.66
CA SER A 256 -1.78 29.53 16.43
C SER A 256 -2.71 29.43 15.23
N VAL A 257 -3.39 28.28 15.07
CA VAL A 257 -4.36 28.05 14.00
C VAL A 257 -5.58 28.95 14.16
N LYS A 258 -6.10 29.12 15.38
CA LYS A 258 -7.21 30.03 15.66
C LYS A 258 -6.90 31.47 15.25
N ARG A 259 -5.71 31.97 15.57
CA ARG A 259 -5.25 33.31 15.13
C ARG A 259 -5.20 33.43 13.60
N GLU A 260 -4.69 32.40 12.92
CA GLU A 260 -4.63 32.38 11.46
C GLU A 260 -6.02 32.36 10.82
N ILE A 261 -6.97 31.62 11.41
CA ILE A 261 -8.37 31.61 10.98
C ILE A 261 -9.01 32.98 11.13
N ILE A 262 -8.84 33.65 12.28
CA ILE A 262 -9.38 34.99 12.50
C ILE A 262 -8.83 35.97 11.46
N LYS A 263 -7.50 35.99 11.27
CA LYS A 263 -6.83 36.83 10.26
C LYS A 263 -7.38 36.57 8.84
N TYR A 264 -7.61 35.31 8.50
CA TYR A 264 -8.17 34.94 7.19
C TYR A 264 -9.62 35.39 7.00
N LEU A 265 -10.44 35.32 8.04
CA LEU A 265 -11.83 35.79 8.01
C LEU A 265 -11.91 37.31 7.89
N GLU A 266 -11.06 38.03 8.64
CA GLU A 266 -10.92 39.50 8.54
C GLU A 266 -10.50 39.95 7.14
N ALA A 267 -9.52 39.27 6.53
CA ALA A 267 -9.08 39.56 5.16
C ALA A 267 -10.16 39.32 4.09
N ARG A 268 -11.18 38.49 4.40
CA ARG A 268 -12.37 38.28 3.54
C ARG A 268 -13.55 39.19 3.88
N GLY A 269 -13.38 40.15 4.79
CA GLY A 269 -14.42 41.10 5.17
C GLY A 269 -15.55 40.50 6.02
N MET A 270 -15.30 39.37 6.70
CA MET A 270 -16.31 38.68 7.52
C MET A 270 -15.81 38.55 8.96
N ARG A 271 -16.40 39.32 9.88
CA ARG A 271 -16.22 39.17 11.34
C ARG A 271 -17.13 38.09 11.92
#